data_AF-A0A3M1KK27-F1
#
_entry.id   AF-A0A3M1KK27-F1
#
_cell.length_a   1.000
_cell.length_b   1.000
_cell.length_c   1.000
_cell.angle_alpha   90.00
_cell.angle_beta   90.00
_cell.angle_gamma   90.00
#
_symmetry.space_group_name_H-M   'P 1'
#
loop_
_entity.id
_entity.type
_entity.pdbx_description
1 polymer ?
#
loop_
_entity_poly.entity_id
_entity_poly.type
_entity_poly.pdbx_seq_one_letter_code
_entity_poly.pdbx_strand_id
1 'polypeptide(L)'
;MAGAEERSTLFTTLAERLLAGEAGDHPERRAHLLRLLGELLPAVSREVRSALVADLLALPDPPRDLALLMARDEPSISGPLLREGVFSTRELCELVMRTSPAHHLEIARRADLTLDVWLALARAATRRAAGERAASAMKKRDAPP
;
A
#
# COMPACT_ATOMS: atom_id res chain seq x y z
N MET A 1 -3.92 -25.32 11.43
CA MET A 1 -4.19 -24.03 12.12
C MET A 1 -2.93 -23.43 12.72
N ALA A 2 -2.00 -24.21 13.31
CA ALA A 2 -0.73 -23.74 13.87
C ALA A 2 0.10 -22.78 12.97
N GLY A 3 0.19 -23.05 11.65
CA GLY A 3 0.99 -22.20 10.75
C GLY A 3 0.46 -20.77 10.52
N ALA A 4 -0.83 -20.50 10.77
CA ALA A 4 -1.38 -19.15 10.61
C ALA A 4 -1.06 -18.25 11.80
N GLU A 5 -1.12 -18.82 13.01
CA GLU A 5 -0.69 -18.15 14.24
C GLU A 5 0.82 -17.89 14.20
N GLU A 6 1.62 -18.87 13.79
CA GLU A 6 3.08 -18.71 13.69
C GLU A 6 3.48 -17.61 12.69
N ARG A 7 2.80 -17.53 11.53
CA ARG A 7 3.00 -16.42 10.58
C ARG A 7 2.60 -15.07 11.14
N SER A 8 1.51 -15.00 11.91
CA SER A 8 1.06 -13.77 12.55
C SER A 8 2.05 -13.32 13.62
N THR A 9 2.54 -14.24 14.44
CA THR A 9 3.61 -13.96 15.41
C THR A 9 4.87 -13.47 14.71
N LEU A 10 5.33 -14.14 13.66
CA LEU A 10 6.51 -13.71 12.91
C LEU A 10 6.31 -12.32 12.28
N PHE A 11 5.14 -12.06 11.70
CA PHE A 11 4.80 -10.76 11.13
C PHE A 11 4.86 -9.65 12.19
N THR A 12 4.23 -9.86 13.34
CA THR A 12 4.24 -8.89 14.44
C THR A 12 5.65 -8.62 14.93
N THR A 13 6.45 -9.67 15.18
CA THR A 13 7.85 -9.51 15.62
C THR A 13 8.70 -8.74 14.61
N LEU A 14 8.53 -8.99 13.31
CA LEU A 14 9.25 -8.25 12.26
C LEU A 14 8.79 -6.78 12.19
N ALA A 15 7.49 -6.54 12.30
CA ALA A 15 6.91 -5.20 12.30
C ALA A 15 7.39 -4.39 13.50
N GLU A 16 7.31 -4.94 14.71
CA GLU A 16 7.82 -4.33 15.94
C GLU A 16 9.29 -3.94 15.81
N ARG A 17 10.13 -4.83 15.25
CA ARG A 17 11.54 -4.53 15.00
C ARG A 17 11.73 -3.37 14.02
N LEU A 18 10.97 -3.35 12.93
CA LEU A 18 11.03 -2.28 11.93
C LEU A 18 10.53 -0.94 12.47
N LEU A 19 9.55 -0.97 13.38
CA LEU A 19 9.01 0.20 14.12
C LEU A 19 10.01 0.73 15.14
N ALA A 20 10.66 -0.14 15.91
CA ALA A 20 11.60 0.24 16.95
C ALA A 20 12.84 0.97 16.39
N GLY A 21 13.24 0.67 15.15
CA GLY A 21 14.34 1.36 14.47
C GLY A 21 15.65 1.30 15.27
N GLU A 22 16.33 0.15 15.27
CA GLU A 22 17.60 0.00 16.00
C GLU A 22 18.69 0.93 15.42
N ALA A 23 19.32 1.73 16.28
CA ALA A 23 20.49 2.52 15.91
C ALA A 23 21.61 1.59 15.43
N GLY A 24 22.03 1.74 14.16
CA GLY A 24 23.04 0.88 13.53
C GLY A 24 22.48 -0.25 12.67
N ASP A 25 21.17 -0.29 12.40
CA ASP A 25 20.62 -1.27 11.46
C ASP A 25 21.16 -1.04 10.04
N HIS A 26 21.80 -2.06 9.47
CA HIS A 26 22.37 -1.96 8.14
C HIS A 26 21.23 -1.83 7.10
N PRO A 27 21.33 -0.90 6.13
CA PRO A 27 20.27 -0.68 5.13
C PRO A 27 19.84 -1.96 4.40
N GLU A 28 20.78 -2.87 4.14
CA GLU A 28 20.53 -4.17 3.51
C GLU A 28 19.68 -5.10 4.39
N ARG A 29 19.95 -5.12 5.71
CA ARG A 29 19.16 -5.90 6.66
C ARG A 29 17.75 -5.36 6.73
N ARG A 30 17.59 -4.03 6.84
CA ARG A 30 16.28 -3.39 6.86
C ARG A 30 15.47 -3.71 5.59
N ALA A 31 16.09 -3.60 4.41
CA ALA A 31 15.47 -3.97 3.14
C ALA A 31 15.07 -5.46 3.11
N HIS A 32 15.90 -6.35 3.66
CA HIS A 32 15.59 -7.77 3.76
C HIS A 32 14.36 -8.03 4.66
N LEU A 33 14.29 -7.39 5.83
CA LEU A 33 13.16 -7.53 6.76
C LEU A 33 11.86 -7.02 6.14
N LEU A 34 11.89 -5.88 5.45
CA LEU A 34 10.73 -5.35 4.72
C LEU A 34 10.24 -6.29 3.62
N ARG A 35 11.17 -6.93 2.89
CA ARG A 35 10.81 -7.92 1.88
C ARG A 35 10.11 -9.13 2.51
N LEU A 36 10.66 -9.67 3.60
CA LEU A 36 10.04 -10.79 4.33
C LEU A 36 8.66 -10.41 4.87
N LEU A 37 8.52 -9.22 5.45
CA LEU A 37 7.23 -8.73 5.92
C LEU A 37 6.21 -8.65 4.77
N GLY A 38 6.62 -8.14 3.61
CA GLY A 38 5.80 -8.07 2.40
C GLY A 38 5.37 -9.44 1.87
N GLU A 39 6.23 -10.45 1.96
CA GLU A 39 5.92 -11.84 1.59
C GLU A 39 4.93 -12.50 2.57
N LEU A 40 4.94 -12.09 3.84
CA LEU A 40 4.03 -12.60 4.87
C LEU A 40 2.64 -11.95 4.82
N LEU A 41 2.52 -10.70 4.34
CA LEU A 41 1.26 -9.94 4.32
C LEU A 41 0.04 -10.75 3.85
N PRO A 42 0.07 -11.50 2.72
CA PRO A 42 -1.11 -12.23 2.25
C PRO A 42 -1.55 -13.38 3.15
N ALA A 43 -0.68 -13.84 4.05
CA ALA A 43 -0.88 -15.01 4.88
C ALA A 43 -1.19 -14.67 6.35
N VAL A 44 -1.32 -13.38 6.67
CA VAL A 44 -1.61 -12.83 7.99
C VAL A 44 -3.05 -12.29 8.00
N SER A 45 -3.71 -12.36 9.16
CA SER A 45 -5.09 -11.90 9.28
C SER A 45 -5.22 -10.40 9.04
N ARG A 46 -6.43 -9.96 8.66
CA ARG A 46 -6.71 -8.55 8.38
C ARG A 46 -6.60 -7.71 9.66
N GLU A 47 -6.94 -8.30 10.80
CA GLU A 47 -6.91 -7.68 12.12
C GLU A 47 -5.48 -7.31 12.50
N VAL A 48 -4.52 -8.23 12.33
CA VAL A 48 -3.10 -7.99 12.66
C VAL A 48 -2.50 -6.92 11.74
N ARG A 49 -2.81 -6.96 10.44
CA ARG A 49 -2.34 -5.96 9.49
C ARG A 49 -2.94 -4.57 9.73
N SER A 50 -4.21 -4.53 10.15
CA SER A 50 -4.88 -3.28 10.52
C SER A 50 -4.32 -2.68 11.81
N ALA A 51 -3.94 -3.52 12.78
CA ALA A 51 -3.26 -3.06 13.99
C ALA A 51 -1.94 -2.34 13.64
N LEU A 52 -1.13 -2.92 12.75
CA LEU A 52 0.11 -2.26 12.30
C LEU A 52 -0.15 -0.91 11.60
N VAL A 53 -1.21 -0.80 10.81
CA VAL A 53 -1.61 0.49 10.21
C VAL A 53 -1.97 1.52 11.29
N ALA A 54 -2.69 1.10 12.33
CA ALA A 54 -3.03 1.98 13.45
C ALA A 54 -1.77 2.41 14.22
N ASP A 55 -0.83 1.49 14.46
CA ASP A 55 0.45 1.79 15.13
C ASP A 55 1.26 2.81 14.33
N LEU A 56 1.34 2.66 13.01
CA LEU A 56 2.02 3.60 12.12
C LEU A 56 1.39 5.01 12.17
N LEU A 57 0.07 5.11 12.26
CA LEU A 57 -0.64 6.39 12.36
C LEU A 57 -0.50 7.04 13.74
N ALA A 58 -0.28 6.24 14.78
CA ALA A 58 -0.07 6.74 16.14
C ALA A 58 1.33 7.32 16.35
N LEU A 59 2.30 6.99 15.48
CA LEU A 59 3.66 7.52 15.56
C LEU A 59 3.76 8.91 14.91
N PRO A 60 4.43 9.87 15.55
CA PRO A 60 4.65 11.20 14.97
C PRO A 60 5.61 11.18 13.78
N ASP A 61 6.54 10.22 13.75
CA ASP A 61 7.51 10.00 12.67
C ASP A 61 7.62 8.50 12.37
N PRO A 62 6.63 7.91 11.68
CA PRO A 62 6.62 6.48 11.38
C PRO A 62 7.72 6.13 10.37
N PRO A 63 8.32 4.93 10.45
CA PRO A 63 9.31 4.52 9.46
C PRO A 63 8.71 4.50 8.04
N ARG A 64 9.20 5.42 7.21
CA ARG A 64 8.62 5.78 5.91
C ARG A 64 8.49 4.60 4.94
N ASP A 65 9.49 3.74 4.90
CA ASP A 65 9.49 2.53 4.06
C ASP A 65 8.46 1.48 4.49
N LEU A 66 8.24 1.32 5.80
CA LEU A 66 7.19 0.47 6.35
C LEU A 66 5.80 1.07 6.08
N ALA A 67 5.64 2.38 6.24
CA ALA A 67 4.39 3.06 5.87
C ALA A 67 4.07 2.89 4.38
N LEU A 68 5.06 3.04 3.49
CA LEU A 68 4.89 2.79 2.05
C LEU A 68 4.55 1.33 1.72
N LEU A 69 5.12 0.37 2.44
CA LEU A 69 4.77 -1.05 2.27
C LEU A 69 3.31 -1.28 2.63
N MET A 70 2.88 -0.82 3.82
CA MET A 70 1.51 -0.99 4.30
C MET A 70 0.49 -0.20 3.49
N ALA A 71 0.86 0.96 2.93
CA ALA A 71 0.00 1.75 2.04
C ALA A 71 -0.36 1.02 0.74
N ARG A 72 0.37 -0.05 0.39
CA ARG A 72 0.11 -0.90 -0.80
C ARG A 72 -0.64 -2.18 -0.47
N ASP A 73 -0.93 -2.43 0.81
CA ASP A 73 -1.83 -3.51 1.21
C ASP A 73 -3.26 -3.22 0.75
N GLU A 74 -4.18 -4.18 0.87
CA GLU A 74 -5.54 -4.04 0.41
C GLU A 74 -6.21 -2.72 0.89
N PRO A 75 -6.98 -2.04 0.02
CA PRO A 75 -7.52 -0.70 0.31
C PRO A 75 -8.35 -0.64 1.60
N SER A 76 -8.97 -1.75 1.96
CA SER A 76 -9.80 -1.89 3.16
C SER A 76 -8.98 -1.86 4.46
N ILE A 77 -7.68 -2.16 4.39
CA ILE A 77 -6.72 -2.08 5.50
C ILE A 77 -5.89 -0.80 5.39
N SER A 78 -5.36 -0.51 4.20
CA SER A 78 -4.45 0.62 3.97
C SER A 78 -5.15 1.99 3.90
N GLY A 79 -6.49 2.01 3.77
CA GLY A 79 -7.28 3.22 3.61
C GLY A 79 -7.00 4.34 4.63
N PRO A 80 -7.00 4.08 5.95
CA PRO A 80 -6.63 5.09 6.95
C PRO A 80 -5.24 5.69 6.69
N LEU A 81 -4.25 4.84 6.40
CA LEU A 81 -2.89 5.30 6.11
C LEU A 81 -2.84 6.16 4.85
N LEU A 82 -3.55 5.78 3.78
CA LEU A 82 -3.62 6.55 2.55
C LEU A 82 -4.25 7.94 2.75
N ARG A 83 -5.25 8.05 3.64
CA ARG A 83 -5.95 9.31 3.92
C ARG A 83 -5.19 10.23 4.87
N GLU A 84 -4.55 9.68 5.89
CA GLU A 84 -4.06 10.45 7.04
C GLU A 84 -2.53 10.36 7.21
N GLY A 85 -1.89 9.37 6.60
CA GLY A 85 -0.44 9.18 6.68
C GLY A 85 0.35 10.33 6.06
N VAL A 86 1.54 10.57 6.60
CA VAL A 86 2.46 11.62 6.14
C VAL A 86 3.27 11.09 4.96
N PHE A 87 2.85 11.45 3.75
CA PHE A 87 3.55 11.11 2.51
C PHE A 87 3.93 12.38 1.75
N SER A 88 5.10 12.37 1.12
CA SER A 88 5.47 13.43 0.19
C SER A 88 4.65 13.33 -1.10
N THR A 89 4.57 14.45 -1.83
CA THR A 89 3.95 14.47 -3.16
C THR A 89 4.50 13.39 -4.08
N ARG A 90 5.81 13.15 -4.04
CA ARG A 90 6.47 12.10 -4.84
C ARG A 90 5.96 10.71 -4.46
N GLU A 91 5.83 10.44 -3.16
CA GLU A 91 5.33 9.15 -2.68
C GLU A 91 3.88 8.91 -3.04
N LEU A 92 3.02 9.90 -2.89
CA LEU A 92 1.62 9.79 -3.30
C LEU A 92 1.51 9.52 -4.80
N CYS A 93 2.31 10.19 -5.62
CA CYS A 93 2.42 9.89 -7.06
C CYS A 93 2.91 8.45 -7.31
N GLU A 94 3.92 7.97 -6.59
CA GLU A 94 4.41 6.59 -6.72
C GLU A 94 3.35 5.56 -6.29
N LEU A 95 2.58 5.83 -5.23
CA LEU A 95 1.45 5.01 -4.80
C LEU A 95 0.37 4.95 -5.88
N VAL A 96 -0.03 6.08 -6.47
CA VAL A 96 -0.99 6.12 -7.60
C VAL A 96 -0.49 5.32 -8.81
N MET A 97 0.81 5.23 -9.03
CA MET A 97 1.35 4.44 -10.14
C MET A 97 1.40 2.93 -9.86
N ARG A 98 1.37 2.52 -8.59
CA ARG A 98 1.62 1.13 -8.16
C ARG A 98 0.42 0.44 -7.53
N THR A 99 -0.69 1.16 -7.35
CA THR A 99 -1.86 0.66 -6.62
C THR A 99 -3.11 0.63 -7.49
N SER A 100 -4.17 0.05 -6.93
CA SER A 100 -5.44 -0.14 -7.65
C SER A 100 -6.33 1.11 -7.56
N PRO A 101 -7.37 1.21 -8.41
CA PRO A 101 -8.32 2.33 -8.35
C PRO A 101 -8.98 2.54 -6.98
N ALA A 102 -9.16 1.48 -6.19
CA ALA A 102 -9.70 1.59 -4.84
C ALA A 102 -8.75 2.36 -3.90
N HIS A 103 -7.43 2.18 -4.03
CA HIS A 103 -6.45 2.99 -3.29
C HIS A 103 -6.50 4.46 -3.74
N HIS A 104 -6.69 4.69 -5.05
CA HIS A 104 -6.76 6.03 -5.60
C HIS A 104 -7.95 6.82 -5.04
N LEU A 105 -9.08 6.15 -4.77
CA LEU A 105 -10.22 6.78 -4.11
C LEU A 105 -9.88 7.21 -2.68
N GLU A 106 -9.10 6.41 -1.94
CA GLU A 106 -8.64 6.79 -0.60
C GLU A 106 -7.65 7.96 -0.64
N ILE A 107 -6.69 7.94 -1.57
CA ILE A 107 -5.77 9.06 -1.79
C ILE A 107 -6.56 10.33 -2.18
N ALA A 108 -7.58 10.21 -3.03
CA ALA A 108 -8.41 11.34 -3.46
C ALA A 108 -9.24 11.98 -2.33
N ARG A 109 -9.43 11.30 -1.19
CA ARG A 109 -10.13 11.84 -0.01
C ARG A 109 -9.25 12.73 0.87
N ARG A 110 -7.94 12.77 0.61
CA ARG A 110 -7.01 13.63 1.33
C ARG A 110 -7.34 15.11 1.13
N ALA A 111 -7.21 15.91 2.19
CA ALA A 111 -7.42 17.36 2.13
C ALA A 111 -6.20 18.14 1.61
N ASP A 112 -5.02 17.51 1.62
CA ASP A 112 -3.71 18.14 1.38
C ASP A 112 -3.11 17.81 0.00
N LEU A 113 -3.94 17.39 -0.96
CA LEU A 113 -3.44 17.00 -2.29
C LEU A 113 -2.88 18.19 -3.08
N THR A 114 -1.66 18.03 -3.58
CA THR A 114 -1.07 18.95 -4.54
C THR A 114 -1.61 18.70 -5.96
N LEU A 115 -1.43 19.69 -6.84
CA LEU A 115 -1.82 19.58 -8.25
C LEU A 115 -1.17 18.38 -8.94
N ASP A 116 0.08 18.06 -8.61
CA ASP A 116 0.79 16.92 -9.19
C ASP A 116 0.12 15.58 -8.86
N VAL A 117 -0.35 15.41 -7.63
CA VAL A 117 -1.06 14.18 -7.24
C VAL A 117 -2.42 14.11 -7.92
N TRP A 118 -3.14 15.23 -8.04
CA TRP A 118 -4.39 15.31 -8.81
C TRP A 118 -4.18 14.91 -10.28
N LEU A 119 -3.13 15.42 -10.92
CA LEU A 119 -2.78 15.05 -12.29
C LEU A 119 -2.39 13.57 -12.40
N ALA A 120 -1.67 13.02 -11.42
CA ALA A 120 -1.35 11.59 -11.39
C ALA A 120 -2.62 10.72 -11.32
N LEU A 121 -3.56 11.06 -10.43
CA LEU A 121 -4.85 10.39 -10.29
C LEU A 121 -5.67 10.46 -11.59
N ALA A 122 -5.78 11.64 -12.19
CA ALA A 122 -6.50 11.85 -13.43
C ALA A 122 -5.90 11.01 -14.57
N ARG A 123 -4.57 11.04 -14.73
CA ARG A 123 -3.86 10.23 -15.74
C ARG A 123 -4.08 8.74 -15.53
N ALA A 124 -4.03 8.26 -14.28
CA ALA A 124 -4.30 6.86 -13.97
C ALA A 124 -5.74 6.46 -14.35
N ALA A 125 -6.73 7.32 -14.07
CA ALA A 125 -8.11 7.10 -14.46
C ALA A 125 -8.31 7.09 -15.99
N THR A 126 -7.70 8.02 -16.72
CA THR A 126 -7.79 8.08 -18.19
C THR A 126 -7.17 6.85 -18.85
N ARG A 127 -5.98 6.41 -18.42
CA ARG A 127 -5.32 5.20 -18.96
C ARG A 127 -6.22 3.97 -18.80
N ARG A 128 -6.85 3.83 -17.64
CA ARG A 128 -7.77 2.74 -17.36
C ARG A 128 -9.01 2.79 -18.27
N ALA A 129 -9.66 3.94 -18.39
CA ALA A 129 -10.82 4.10 -19.26
C ALA A 129 -10.50 3.78 -20.74
N ALA A 130 -9.29 4.14 -21.20
CA ALA A 130 -8.82 3.79 -22.53
C ALA A 130 -8.64 2.26 -22.68
N GLY A 131 -8.05 1.60 -21.68
CA GLY A 131 -7.88 0.14 -21.65
C GLY A 131 -9.21 -0.63 -21.67
N GLU A 132 -10.19 -0.21 -20.87
CA GLU A 132 -11.53 -0.81 -20.81
C GLU A 132 -12.28 -0.70 -22.16
N ARG A 133 -12.13 0.45 -22.84
CA ARG A 133 -12.69 0.67 -24.18
C ARG A 133 -12.04 -0.24 -25.23
N ALA A 134 -10.71 -0.38 -25.20
CA ALA A 134 -9.97 -1.24 -26.11
C ALA A 134 -10.35 -2.73 -25.92
N ALA A 135 -10.44 -3.20 -24.67
CA ALA A 135 -10.87 -4.56 -24.36
C ALA A 135 -12.30 -4.85 -24.84
N SER A 136 -13.22 -3.90 -24.64
CA SER A 136 -14.61 -4.01 -25.10
C SER A 136 -14.72 -4.07 -26.63
N ALA A 137 -13.87 -3.32 -27.34
CA ALA A 137 -13.80 -3.35 -28.80
C ALA A 137 -13.27 -4.69 -29.33
N MET A 138 -12.29 -5.30 -28.66
CA MET A 138 -11.77 -6.62 -29.05
C MET A 138 -12.81 -7.72 -28.89
N LYS A 139 -13.53 -7.76 -27.75
CA LYS A 139 -14.57 -8.77 -27.48
C LYS A 139 -15.73 -8.72 -28.51
N LYS A 140 -16.04 -7.54 -29.05
CA LYS A 140 -17.04 -7.40 -30.13
C LYS A 140 -16.54 -7.92 -31.49
N ARG A 141 -15.23 -8.01 -31.71
CA ARG A 141 -14.64 -8.56 -32.93
C ARG A 141 -14.55 -10.08 -32.93
N ASP A 142 -14.43 -10.70 -31.75
CA ASP A 142 -14.28 -12.15 -31.58
C ASP A 142 -15.62 -12.89 -31.33
N ALA A 143 -16.76 -12.18 -31.30
CA ALA A 143 -18.07 -12.80 -31.17
C ALA A 143 -18.49 -13.44 -32.52
N PRO A 144 -18.91 -14.73 -32.55
CA PRO A 144 -19.42 -15.33 -33.77
C PRO A 144 -20.72 -14.64 -34.23
N PRO A 145 -21.02 -14.68 -35.54
CA PRO A 145 -22.20 -14.03 -36.12
C PRO A 145 -23.52 -14.60 -35.59
#